data_AF-A0A1K0GCC4-F1
#
_entry.id   AF-A0A1K0GCC4-F1
#
_cell.length_a   1.000
_cell.length_b   1.000
_cell.length_c   1.000
_cell.angle_alpha   90.00
_cell.angle_beta   90.00
_cell.angle_gamma   90.00
#
_symmetry.space_group_name_H-M   'P 1'
#
loop_
_entity.id
_entity.type
_entity.pdbx_description
1 polymer ?
#
loop_
_entity_poly.entity_id
_entity_poly.type
_entity_poly.pdbx_seq_one_letter_code
_entity_poly.pdbx_strand_id
1 'polypeptide(L)'
;MGGLGAWLWWPDSGPDPRARVYTEGTACLLTPAAGVADAQAAPVWVGMQRASLATLGKVQFLEVDGPQTGENAKTFLATLAAGRCDLVLTAGKAPNAALTAAAAAYPNARFVLVGKGSPQGNVSVVDAQSPDQVSAQVEARVTAVLKAAADG
;
A
#
# COMPACT_ATOMS: atom_id res chain seq x y z
N MET A 1 -60.83 -22.17 7.58
CA MET A 1 -60.18 -23.50 7.61
C MET A 1 -59.35 -23.67 6.36
N GLY A 2 -58.05 -23.94 6.51
CA GLY A 2 -57.08 -24.22 5.43
C GLY A 2 -56.28 -22.98 5.02
N GLY A 3 -54.96 -22.93 5.08
CA GLY A 3 -53.95 -23.89 5.53
C GLY A 3 -52.65 -23.11 5.73
N LEU A 4 -52.08 -23.20 6.93
CA LEU A 4 -50.76 -22.66 7.26
C LEU A 4 -49.74 -23.74 6.89
N GLY A 5 -48.89 -23.48 5.90
CA GLY A 5 -47.94 -24.46 5.36
C GLY A 5 -46.52 -23.93 5.33
N ALA A 6 -45.79 -24.20 6.42
CA ALA A 6 -44.35 -24.48 6.48
C ALA A 6 -43.37 -23.59 5.70
N TRP A 7 -43.01 -22.44 6.29
CA TRP A 7 -41.75 -21.72 6.03
C TRP A 7 -40.93 -21.60 7.32
N LEU A 8 -40.62 -22.74 7.95
CA LEU A 8 -39.97 -22.76 9.27
C LEU A 8 -38.59 -23.43 9.30
N TRP A 9 -37.98 -23.75 8.17
CA TRP A 9 -36.58 -24.21 8.14
C TRP A 9 -35.82 -23.60 6.96
N TRP A 10 -35.35 -22.37 7.15
CA TRP A 10 -34.15 -21.92 6.46
C TRP A 10 -33.00 -21.90 7.48
N PRO A 11 -31.94 -22.69 7.29
CA PRO A 11 -30.81 -22.71 8.21
C PRO A 11 -29.98 -21.42 8.09
N ASP A 12 -29.45 -21.00 9.23
CA ASP A 12 -28.66 -19.81 9.52
C ASP A 12 -27.86 -19.22 8.36
N SER A 13 -27.98 -17.90 8.21
CA SER A 13 -27.06 -17.04 7.48
C SER A 13 -25.67 -17.11 8.13
N GLY A 14 -24.89 -18.13 7.77
CA GLY A 14 -23.45 -18.13 8.01
C GLY A 14 -22.84 -16.83 7.46
N PRO A 15 -21.80 -16.28 8.10
CA PRO A 15 -21.17 -15.03 7.65
C PRO A 15 -20.78 -15.15 6.17
N ASP A 16 -21.10 -14.12 5.38
CA ASP A 16 -20.85 -14.08 3.95
C ASP A 16 -19.36 -14.39 3.67
N PRO A 17 -19.03 -15.49 2.97
CA PRO A 17 -17.64 -15.95 2.79
C PRO A 17 -16.80 -15.03 1.88
N ARG A 18 -17.35 -13.93 1.36
CA ARG A 18 -16.67 -13.06 0.39
C ARG A 18 -16.22 -11.71 0.94
N ALA A 19 -16.75 -11.28 2.08
CA ALA A 19 -16.27 -10.08 2.73
C ALA A 19 -15.02 -10.43 3.55
N ARG A 20 -13.86 -10.51 2.89
CA ARG A 20 -12.58 -10.42 3.60
C ARG A 20 -12.62 -9.08 4.34
N VAL A 21 -12.89 -9.10 5.64
CA VAL A 21 -12.78 -7.92 6.49
C VAL A 21 -11.29 -7.62 6.56
N TYR A 22 -10.85 -6.74 5.65
CA TYR A 22 -9.48 -6.24 5.72
C TYR A 22 -9.33 -5.49 7.04
N THR A 23 -8.22 -5.70 7.72
CA THR A 23 -7.85 -4.87 8.87
C THR A 23 -7.74 -3.41 8.43
N GLU A 24 -7.97 -2.46 9.34
CA GLU A 24 -8.05 -1.04 8.98
C GLU A 24 -6.76 -0.48 8.34
N GLY A 25 -5.63 -1.16 8.58
CA GLY A 25 -4.33 -0.81 8.03
C GLY A 25 -4.28 -0.81 6.50
N THR A 26 -3.80 0.29 5.92
CA THR A 26 -3.61 0.45 4.47
C THR A 26 -2.19 0.89 4.11
N ALA A 27 -1.53 0.17 3.21
CA ALA A 27 -0.25 0.57 2.62
C ALA A 27 -0.40 0.89 1.11
N CYS A 28 0.26 1.96 0.69
CA CYS A 28 0.07 2.54 -0.65
C CYS A 28 1.41 2.66 -1.39
N LEU A 29 1.42 2.34 -2.69
CA LEU A 29 2.59 2.44 -3.55
C LEU A 29 2.39 3.49 -4.63
N LEU A 30 3.30 4.46 -4.73
CA LEU A 30 3.38 5.36 -5.87
C LEU A 30 4.37 4.82 -6.90
N THR A 31 3.90 4.59 -8.13
CA THR A 31 4.67 3.99 -9.22
C THR A 31 4.83 4.93 -10.42
N PRO A 32 5.75 4.65 -11.35
CA PRO A 32 5.73 5.25 -12.68
C PRO A 32 4.47 4.83 -13.46
N ALA A 33 4.29 5.39 -14.66
CA ALA A 33 3.14 5.10 -15.53
C ALA A 33 3.00 3.61 -15.95
N ALA A 34 4.08 2.83 -15.87
CA ALA A 34 4.02 1.38 -16.11
C ALA A 34 3.48 0.59 -14.90
N GLY A 35 3.08 1.28 -13.82
CA GLY A 35 2.47 0.63 -12.67
C GLY A 35 3.39 -0.34 -11.96
N VAL A 36 2.80 -1.43 -11.51
CA VAL A 36 3.49 -2.56 -10.89
C VAL A 36 4.25 -3.43 -11.91
N ALA A 37 4.13 -3.14 -13.21
CA ALA A 37 4.96 -3.76 -14.25
C ALA A 37 6.30 -3.02 -14.45
N ASP A 38 6.48 -1.83 -13.86
CA ASP A 38 7.77 -1.15 -13.83
C ASP A 38 8.82 -1.98 -13.07
N ALA A 39 10.04 -2.06 -13.60
CA ALA A 39 11.10 -2.90 -13.03
C ALA A 39 11.49 -2.51 -11.58
N GLN A 40 11.33 -1.24 -11.20
CA GLN A 40 11.61 -0.76 -9.86
C GLN A 40 10.41 -0.96 -8.91
N ALA A 41 9.18 -0.90 -9.43
CA ALA A 41 7.96 -1.07 -8.65
C ALA A 41 7.55 -2.53 -8.45
N ALA A 42 7.81 -3.41 -9.41
CA ALA A 42 7.43 -4.82 -9.39
C ALA A 42 7.85 -5.55 -8.10
N PRO A 43 9.14 -5.53 -7.66
CA PRO A 43 9.52 -6.20 -6.42
C PRO A 43 8.89 -5.57 -5.17
N VAL A 44 8.64 -4.26 -5.19
CA VAL A 44 7.95 -3.57 -4.08
C VAL A 44 6.52 -4.08 -3.96
N TRP A 45 5.82 -4.18 -5.09
CA TRP A 45 4.47 -4.71 -5.14
C TRP A 45 4.39 -6.15 -4.66
N VAL A 46 5.32 -7.01 -5.08
CA VAL A 46 5.41 -8.40 -4.61
C VAL A 46 5.52 -8.46 -3.08
N GLY A 47 6.40 -7.65 -2.48
CA GLY A 47 6.54 -7.57 -1.03
C GLY A 47 5.26 -7.11 -0.31
N MET A 48 4.60 -6.09 -0.86
CA MET A 48 3.32 -5.60 -0.34
C MET A 48 2.22 -6.65 -0.42
N GLN A 49 2.12 -7.37 -1.55
CA GLN A 49 1.14 -8.44 -1.71
C GLN A 49 1.34 -9.55 -0.68
N ARG A 50 2.58 -9.96 -0.43
CA ARG A 50 2.90 -10.96 0.61
C ARG A 50 2.49 -10.48 2.00
N ALA A 51 2.80 -9.22 2.34
CA ALA A 51 2.38 -8.63 3.61
C ALA A 51 0.85 -8.57 3.76
N SER A 52 0.13 -8.22 2.69
CA SER A 52 -1.34 -8.23 2.68
C SER A 52 -1.90 -9.63 2.91
N LEU A 53 -1.33 -10.66 2.28
CA LEU A 53 -1.72 -12.06 2.52
C LEU A 53 -1.45 -12.50 3.97
N ALA A 54 -0.35 -12.02 4.57
CA ALA A 54 0.04 -12.38 5.93
C ALA A 54 -0.75 -11.65 7.04
N THR A 55 -1.33 -10.49 6.74
CA THR A 55 -1.96 -9.60 7.74
C THR A 55 -3.43 -9.31 7.49
N LEU A 56 -3.92 -9.64 6.29
CA LEU A 56 -5.21 -9.20 5.77
C LEU A 56 -5.36 -7.67 5.74
N GLY A 57 -4.26 -6.91 5.76
CA GLY A 57 -4.28 -5.45 5.58
C GLY A 57 -4.34 -5.07 4.10
N LYS A 58 -4.90 -3.89 3.80
CA LYS A 58 -5.11 -3.44 2.43
C LYS A 58 -3.81 -2.94 1.81
N VAL A 59 -3.54 -3.34 0.57
CA VAL A 59 -2.48 -2.77 -0.25
C VAL A 59 -3.04 -2.23 -1.57
N GLN A 60 -2.55 -1.07 -1.99
CA GLN A 60 -2.97 -0.43 -3.23
C GLN A 60 -1.80 0.31 -3.87
N PHE A 61 -1.92 0.63 -5.16
CA PHE A 61 -0.95 1.46 -5.87
C PHE A 61 -1.65 2.60 -6.61
N LEU A 62 -0.89 3.65 -6.90
CA LEU A 62 -1.29 4.76 -7.74
C LEU A 62 -0.17 5.02 -8.75
N GLU A 63 -0.55 5.07 -10.02
CA GLU A 63 0.34 5.38 -11.12
C GLU A 63 0.47 6.88 -11.30
N VAL A 64 1.69 7.35 -11.55
CA VAL A 64 1.90 8.72 -12.01
C VAL A 64 1.58 8.75 -13.50
N ASP A 65 0.38 9.22 -13.82
CA ASP A 65 -0.02 9.49 -15.20
C ASP A 65 0.62 10.77 -15.74
N GLY A 66 0.91 10.78 -17.04
CA GLY A 66 1.50 11.94 -17.72
C GLY A 66 3.02 12.05 -17.55
N PRO A 67 3.58 13.27 -17.53
CA PRO A 67 5.02 13.49 -17.51
C PRO A 67 5.70 12.79 -16.33
N GLN A 68 6.74 11.99 -16.61
CA GLN A 68 7.50 11.26 -15.57
C GLN A 68 8.54 12.18 -14.89
N THR A 69 8.05 13.22 -14.21
CA THR A 69 8.85 14.20 -13.47
C THR A 69 8.45 14.22 -12.00
N GLY A 70 9.38 14.61 -11.13
CA GLY A 70 9.09 14.77 -9.70
C GLY A 70 8.03 15.84 -9.44
N GLU A 71 7.95 16.88 -10.28
CA GLU A 71 6.94 17.93 -10.16
C GLU A 71 5.53 17.40 -10.41
N ASN A 72 5.33 16.65 -11.51
CA ASN A 72 4.04 16.02 -11.80
C ASN A 72 3.65 15.01 -10.72
N ALA A 73 4.59 14.17 -10.29
CA ALA A 73 4.36 13.13 -9.28
C ALA A 73 3.99 13.67 -7.88
N LYS A 74 4.25 14.95 -7.56
CA LYS A 74 3.87 15.55 -6.27
C LYS A 74 2.36 15.52 -6.01
N THR A 75 1.54 15.76 -7.03
CA THR A 75 0.08 15.75 -6.88
C THR A 75 -0.43 14.35 -6.54
N PHE A 76 0.14 13.32 -7.18
CA PHE A 76 -0.21 11.93 -6.90
C PHE A 76 0.25 11.50 -5.49
N LEU A 77 1.45 11.94 -5.08
CA LEU A 77 1.92 11.73 -3.70
C LEU A 77 0.98 12.39 -2.68
N ALA A 78 0.52 13.62 -2.96
CA ALA A 78 -0.42 14.34 -2.10
C ALA A 78 -1.74 13.57 -1.92
N THR A 79 -2.26 12.98 -3.00
CA THR A 79 -3.45 12.11 -2.96
C THR A 79 -3.25 10.93 -1.99
N LEU A 80 -2.08 10.26 -2.04
CA LEU A 80 -1.79 9.14 -1.14
C LEU A 80 -1.59 9.61 0.31
N ALA A 81 -0.90 10.73 0.52
CA ALA A 81 -0.66 11.28 1.85
C ALA A 81 -1.97 11.75 2.53
N ALA A 82 -2.92 12.28 1.76
CA ALA A 82 -4.25 12.63 2.24
C ALA A 82 -5.16 11.40 2.42
N GLY A 83 -4.97 10.38 1.57
CA GLY A 83 -5.83 9.21 1.50
C GLY A 83 -5.49 8.12 2.51
N ARG A 84 -5.59 8.37 3.82
CA ARG A 84 -5.59 7.37 4.92
C ARG A 84 -4.61 6.19 4.75
N CYS A 85 -3.46 6.38 4.11
CA CYS A 85 -2.42 5.36 4.00
C CYS A 85 -1.55 5.45 5.24
N ASP A 86 -1.44 4.35 6.00
CA ASP A 86 -0.57 4.27 7.17
C ASP A 86 0.92 4.23 6.77
N LEU A 87 1.18 3.77 5.55
CA LEU A 87 2.49 3.73 4.94
C LEU A 87 2.40 4.04 3.45
N VAL A 88 3.21 4.98 2.97
CA VAL A 88 3.35 5.30 1.54
C VAL A 88 4.75 4.93 1.06
N LEU A 89 4.83 4.05 0.08
CA LEU A 89 6.05 3.63 -0.57
C LEU A 89 6.17 4.33 -1.93
N THR A 90 7.37 4.70 -2.35
CA THR A 90 7.63 5.19 -3.70
C THR A 90 8.68 4.34 -4.38
N ALA A 91 8.45 4.02 -5.65
CA ALA A 91 9.39 3.30 -6.49
C ALA A 91 9.54 4.00 -7.83
N GLY A 92 10.77 4.14 -8.32
CA GLY A 92 11.06 4.80 -9.59
C GLY A 92 11.42 6.28 -9.45
N LYS A 93 12.03 6.83 -10.51
CA LYS A 93 12.67 8.16 -10.49
C LYS A 93 11.68 9.29 -10.16
N ALA A 94 10.54 9.35 -10.86
CA ALA A 94 9.58 10.44 -10.66
C ALA A 94 8.88 10.37 -9.28
N PRO A 95 8.35 9.21 -8.84
CA PRO A 95 7.84 9.05 -7.48
C PRO A 95 8.85 9.40 -6.38
N ASN A 96 10.10 8.92 -6.49
CA ASN A 96 11.14 9.18 -5.50
C ASN A 96 11.54 10.66 -5.45
N ALA A 97 11.59 11.33 -6.61
CA ALA A 97 11.85 12.77 -6.67
C ALA A 97 10.72 13.60 -6.04
N ALA A 98 9.46 13.22 -6.27
CA ALA A 98 8.32 13.85 -5.61
C ALA A 98 8.38 13.69 -4.09
N LEU A 99 8.63 12.46 -3.62
CA LEU A 99 8.75 12.18 -2.20
C LEU A 99 9.86 13.00 -1.57
N THR A 100 11.04 13.03 -2.20
CA THR A 100 12.20 13.77 -1.69
C THR A 100 11.89 15.26 -1.52
N ALA A 101 11.12 15.83 -2.45
CA ALA A 101 10.78 17.25 -2.46
C ALA A 101 9.59 17.63 -1.57
N ALA A 102 8.69 16.69 -1.24
CA ALA A 102 7.39 17.01 -0.62
C ALA A 102 7.12 16.29 0.72
N ALA A 103 7.91 15.29 1.12
CA ALA A 103 7.67 14.52 2.36
C ALA A 103 7.52 15.41 3.61
N ALA A 104 8.31 16.47 3.71
CA ALA A 104 8.30 17.41 4.84
C ALA A 104 6.97 18.16 5.01
N ALA A 105 6.16 18.27 3.95
CA ALA A 105 4.83 18.86 4.02
C ALA A 105 3.79 17.93 4.70
N TYR A 106 4.12 16.65 4.89
CA TYR A 106 3.23 15.63 5.45
C TYR A 106 3.85 14.97 6.69
N PRO A 107 4.15 15.71 7.77
CA PRO A 107 4.91 15.19 8.91
C PRO A 107 4.26 14.00 9.63
N ASN A 108 2.94 13.83 9.49
CA ASN A 108 2.20 12.72 10.10
C ASN A 108 2.16 11.46 9.22
N ALA A 109 2.53 11.55 7.94
CA ALA A 109 2.61 10.40 7.05
C ALA A 109 3.97 9.71 7.19
N ARG A 110 3.98 8.38 7.05
CA ARG A 110 5.21 7.57 7.04
C ARG A 110 5.55 7.20 5.61
N PHE A 111 6.79 7.45 5.21
CA PHE A 111 7.24 7.21 3.84
C PHE A 111 8.40 6.21 3.76
N VAL A 112 8.41 5.43 2.68
CA VAL A 112 9.52 4.56 2.29
C VAL A 112 9.92 4.88 0.86
N LEU A 113 11.15 5.34 0.68
CA LEU A 113 11.76 5.47 -0.63
C LEU A 113 12.45 4.16 -0.98
N VAL A 114 12.10 3.55 -2.11
CA VAL A 114 12.77 2.32 -2.59
C VAL A 114 13.80 2.66 -3.65
N GLY A 115 15.02 2.17 -3.46
CA GLY A 115 16.18 2.40 -4.31
C GLY A 115 17.06 3.54 -3.80
N LYS A 116 17.74 4.22 -4.74
CA LYS A 116 18.72 5.26 -4.40
C LYS A 116 18.04 6.49 -3.80
N GLY A 117 18.41 6.82 -2.58
CA GLY A 117 17.98 8.02 -1.85
C GLY A 117 18.65 8.10 -0.50
N SER A 118 18.24 9.07 0.32
CA SER A 118 18.73 9.20 1.69
C SER A 118 17.54 9.36 2.64
N PRO A 119 17.60 8.75 3.83
CA PRO A 119 16.56 8.94 4.83
C PRO A 119 16.52 10.41 5.27
N GLN A 120 15.32 10.92 5.49
CA GLN A 120 15.10 12.31 5.93
C GLN A 120 13.76 12.44 6.65
N GLY A 121 13.77 12.98 7.87
CA GLY A 121 12.55 13.20 8.65
C GLY A 121 11.68 11.93 8.76
N ASN A 122 10.49 11.97 8.17
CA ASN A 122 9.51 10.88 8.10
C ASN A 122 9.70 9.90 6.91
N VAL A 123 10.83 9.99 6.20
CA VAL A 123 11.21 9.12 5.08
C VAL A 123 12.29 8.13 5.52
N SER A 124 11.99 6.85 5.37
CA SER A 124 12.96 5.76 5.45
C SER A 124 13.34 5.26 4.06
N VAL A 125 14.48 4.56 3.94
CA VAL A 125 14.97 4.07 2.65
C VAL A 125 15.10 2.54 2.68
N VAL A 126 14.66 1.90 1.60
CA VAL A 126 15.02 0.51 1.26
C VAL A 126 16.03 0.58 0.14
N ASP A 127 17.31 0.51 0.51
CA ASP A 127 18.41 0.34 -0.43
C ASP A 127 18.80 -1.15 -0.40
N ALA A 128 18.54 -1.84 -1.51
CA ALA A 128 18.73 -3.27 -1.62
C ALA A 128 19.31 -3.60 -3.00
N GLN A 129 20.23 -4.57 -3.02
CA GLN A 129 21.03 -4.84 -4.22
C GLN A 129 20.34 -5.81 -5.20
N SER A 130 19.21 -6.41 -4.81
CA SER A 130 18.44 -7.32 -5.68
C SER A 130 16.92 -7.18 -5.50
N PRO A 131 16.12 -7.56 -6.52
CA PRO A 131 14.66 -7.56 -6.45
C PRO A 131 14.10 -8.41 -5.29
N ASP A 132 14.72 -9.55 -4.99
CA ASP A 132 14.28 -10.41 -3.87
C ASP A 132 14.49 -9.74 -2.52
N GLN A 133 15.63 -9.06 -2.33
CA GLN A 133 15.89 -8.31 -1.11
C GLN A 133 14.95 -7.11 -0.96
N VAL A 134 14.63 -6.40 -2.06
CA VAL A 134 13.61 -5.35 -2.05
C VAL A 134 12.28 -5.93 -1.59
N SER A 135 11.83 -7.02 -2.20
CA SER A 135 10.55 -7.66 -1.89
C SER A 135 10.47 -8.08 -0.42
N ALA A 136 11.52 -8.73 0.09
CA ALA A 136 11.58 -9.19 1.48
C ALA A 136 11.61 -8.03 2.50
N GLN A 137 12.38 -6.96 2.24
CA GLN A 137 12.42 -5.80 3.13
C GLN A 137 11.10 -5.02 3.12
N VAL A 138 10.48 -4.89 1.95
CA VAL A 138 9.16 -4.26 1.82
C VAL A 138 8.10 -5.08 2.56
N GLU A 139 8.07 -6.39 2.37
CA GLU A 139 7.17 -7.30 3.08
C GLU A 139 7.27 -7.13 4.60
N ALA A 140 8.50 -7.14 5.14
CA ALA A 140 8.72 -6.98 6.58
C ALA A 140 8.21 -5.63 7.12
N ARG A 141 8.50 -4.53 6.41
CA ARG A 141 8.07 -3.18 6.81
C ARG A 141 6.56 -3.00 6.74
N VAL A 142 5.95 -3.45 5.65
CA VAL A 142 4.50 -3.35 5.43
C VAL A 142 3.76 -4.23 6.44
N THR A 143 4.23 -5.46 6.67
CA THR A 143 3.66 -6.36 7.69
C THR A 143 3.67 -5.72 9.08
N ALA A 144 4.78 -5.08 9.47
CA ALA A 144 4.88 -4.42 10.77
C ALA A 144 3.86 -3.28 10.92
N VAL A 145 3.67 -2.45 9.88
CA VAL A 145 2.68 -1.36 9.91
C VAL A 145 1.25 -1.89 9.93
N LEU A 146 0.93 -2.87 9.09
CA LEU A 146 -0.42 -3.41 8.99
C LEU A 146 -0.85 -4.14 10.27
N LYS A 147 0.07 -4.85 10.94
CA LYS A 147 -0.19 -5.44 12.25
C LYS A 147 -0.44 -4.37 13.32
N ALA A 148 0.42 -3.35 13.38
CA ALA A 148 0.26 -2.26 14.34
C ALA A 148 -1.07 -1.49 14.16
N ALA A 149 -1.57 -1.38 12.93
CA ALA A 149 -2.87 -0.77 12.64
C ALA A 149 -4.07 -1.68 12.94
N ALA A 150 -3.87 -3.00 13.04
CA ALA A 150 -4.92 -3.95 13.41
C ALA A 150 -5.12 -4.06 14.93
N ASP A 151 -4.09 -3.71 15.70
CA ASP A 151 -4.08 -3.82 17.18
C ASP A 151 -4.54 -2.54 17.90
N GLY A 152 -4.76 -1.43 17.17
CA GLY A 152 -5.14 -0.12 17.71
C GLY A 152 -6.62 0.17 17.57
#